data_AF-A0A9D8R3X1-F1
#
_entry.id   AF-A0A9D8R3X1-F1
#
_cell.length_a   1.000
_cell.length_b   1.000
_cell.length_c   1.000
_cell.angle_alpha   90.00
_cell.angle_beta   90.00
_cell.angle_gamma   90.00
#
_symmetry.space_group_name_H-M   'P 1'
#
loop_
_entity.id
_entity.type
_entity.pdbx_description
1 polymer ?
#
loop_
_entity_poly.entity_id
_entity_poly.type
_entity_poly.pdbx_seq_one_letter_code
_entity_poly.pdbx_strand_id
1 'polypeptide(L)'
;MIELPNKIEKSYIADKPRVVFDGIIEEIDTEEKAQKAIETLSKETVVGFDTETRPSFIRGVAHKIALLQLSTNTNAYLFRLNKMGIPDCVVDFLSNPNIIKVGISIKDDFHSMSSRRKFNAAGFVELQDLCGEMGIEEKGLQKMYCLLFNERISKNQQLSNWEIDSLTESQRQYAAIDAWACLRIFHYISELKQTGEYRIIRKYAEECNTEER
;
A
#
# COMPACT_ATOMS: atom_id res chain seq x y z
N MET A 1 20.64 11.07 14.43
CA MET A 1 20.10 11.70 13.21
C MET A 1 20.33 10.72 12.06
N ILE A 2 19.25 10.28 11.43
CA ILE A 2 19.25 9.30 10.35
C ILE A 2 19.45 10.02 9.03
N GLU A 3 20.35 9.51 8.20
CA GLU A 3 20.60 10.04 6.86
C GLU A 3 19.78 9.26 5.83
N LEU A 4 18.91 9.96 5.10
CA LEU A 4 18.06 9.36 4.07
C LEU A 4 18.41 9.95 2.70
N PRO A 5 18.73 9.13 1.69
CA PRO A 5 18.90 9.63 0.34
C PRO A 5 17.55 10.11 -0.21
N ASN A 6 17.54 11.11 -1.10
CA ASN A 6 16.30 11.56 -1.74
C ASN A 6 15.83 10.62 -2.87
N LYS A 7 16.74 9.82 -3.45
CA LYS A 7 16.49 8.85 -4.53
C LYS A 7 17.33 7.59 -4.39
N ILE A 8 16.86 6.52 -5.02
CA ILE A 8 17.61 5.27 -5.17
C ILE A 8 17.56 4.75 -6.61
N GLU A 9 18.69 4.18 -7.05
CA GLU A 9 18.77 3.49 -8.32
C GLU A 9 18.10 2.13 -8.28
N LYS A 10 17.67 1.66 -9.45
CA LYS A 10 17.01 0.34 -9.55
C LYS A 10 17.99 -0.80 -9.23
N SER A 11 19.28 -0.63 -9.53
CA SER A 11 20.37 -1.56 -9.20
C SER A 11 20.42 -1.86 -7.71
N TYR A 12 20.36 -0.82 -6.88
CA TYR A 12 20.45 -0.91 -5.42
C TYR A 12 19.39 -1.83 -4.80
N ILE A 13 18.22 -1.93 -5.43
CA ILE A 13 17.08 -2.71 -4.93
C ILE A 13 17.30 -4.21 -5.11
N ALA A 14 18.03 -4.63 -6.16
CA ALA A 14 18.12 -6.04 -6.56
C ALA A 14 18.77 -6.90 -5.47
N ASP A 15 19.75 -6.35 -4.76
CA ASP A 15 20.56 -7.05 -3.76
C ASP A 15 19.96 -6.99 -2.35
N LYS A 16 18.83 -6.31 -2.17
CA LYS A 16 18.19 -6.20 -0.85
C LYS A 16 17.44 -7.45 -0.43
N PRO A 17 17.41 -7.75 0.87
CA PRO A 17 16.55 -8.82 1.39
C PRO A 17 15.10 -8.55 0.97
N ARG A 18 14.41 -9.61 0.53
CA ARG A 18 13.00 -9.52 0.17
C ARG A 18 12.16 -9.47 1.44
N VAL A 19 11.31 -8.46 1.56
CA VAL A 19 10.33 -8.39 2.64
C VAL A 19 9.22 -9.42 2.42
N VAL A 20 8.75 -9.99 3.52
CA VAL A 20 7.60 -10.90 3.59
C VAL A 20 6.65 -10.36 4.65
N PHE A 21 5.35 -10.43 4.40
CA PHE A 21 4.36 -10.16 5.43
C PHE A 21 4.15 -11.43 6.25
N ASP A 22 4.51 -11.39 7.53
CA ASP A 22 4.46 -12.49 8.48
C ASP A 22 3.17 -12.50 9.33
N GLY A 23 2.28 -11.54 9.09
CA GLY A 23 0.97 -11.46 9.73
C GLY A 23 -0.09 -12.38 9.11
N ILE A 24 -1.33 -12.22 9.58
CA ILE A 24 -2.47 -13.03 9.14
C ILE A 24 -3.06 -12.41 7.86
N ILE A 25 -3.23 -13.24 6.82
CA ILE A 25 -3.87 -12.81 5.56
C ILE A 25 -5.25 -13.46 5.42
N GLU A 26 -6.30 -12.64 5.39
CA GLU A 26 -7.69 -13.10 5.31
C GLU A 26 -8.31 -12.72 3.96
N GLU A 27 -8.81 -13.72 3.21
CA GLU A 27 -9.62 -13.48 2.01
C GLU A 27 -11.08 -13.25 2.39
N ILE A 28 -11.61 -12.09 2.00
CA ILE A 28 -12.95 -11.62 2.33
C ILE A 28 -13.79 -11.64 1.07
N ASP A 29 -14.67 -12.64 0.95
CA ASP A 29 -15.48 -12.91 -0.24
C ASP A 29 -16.99 -13.01 0.07
N THR A 30 -17.39 -12.69 1.29
CA THR A 30 -18.79 -12.61 1.72
C THR A 30 -19.02 -11.35 2.55
N GLU A 31 -20.26 -10.87 2.59
CA GLU A 31 -20.65 -9.71 3.36
C GLU A 31 -20.46 -9.91 4.88
N GLU A 32 -20.72 -11.12 5.39
CA GLU A 32 -20.49 -11.47 6.80
C GLU A 32 -19.00 -11.35 7.19
N LYS A 33 -18.10 -11.89 6.34
CA LYS A 33 -16.66 -11.74 6.55
C LYS A 33 -16.25 -10.27 6.46
N ALA A 34 -16.83 -9.52 5.52
CA ALA A 34 -16.56 -8.09 5.38
C ALA A 34 -16.94 -7.32 6.64
N GLN A 35 -18.09 -7.59 7.23
CA GLN A 35 -18.51 -6.95 8.48
C GLN A 35 -17.52 -7.23 9.62
N LYS A 36 -17.11 -8.49 9.82
CA LYS A 36 -16.13 -8.88 10.84
C LYS A 36 -14.75 -8.23 10.63
N ALA A 37 -14.29 -8.17 9.39
CA ALA A 37 -13.04 -7.49 9.04
C ALA A 37 -13.13 -5.99 9.35
N ILE A 38 -14.22 -5.33 8.94
CA ILE A 38 -14.45 -3.90 9.19
C ILE A 38 -14.58 -3.59 10.68
N GLU A 39 -15.20 -4.44 11.50
CA GLU A 39 -15.23 -4.28 12.96
C GLU A 39 -13.83 -4.27 13.59
N THR A 40 -12.90 -5.05 13.04
CA THR A 40 -11.51 -5.08 13.49
C THR A 40 -10.77 -3.84 13.00
N LEU A 41 -10.85 -3.53 11.71
CA LEU A 41 -10.23 -2.35 11.10
C LEU A 41 -10.73 -1.04 11.73
N SER A 42 -11.98 -0.99 12.17
CA SER A 42 -12.58 0.21 12.77
C SER A 42 -12.06 0.54 14.18
N LYS A 43 -11.25 -0.34 14.78
CA LYS A 43 -10.56 -0.08 16.04
C LYS A 43 -9.22 0.63 15.83
N GLU A 44 -8.70 0.61 14.60
CA GLU A 44 -7.46 1.29 14.24
C GLU A 44 -7.71 2.77 13.97
N THR A 45 -6.69 3.60 14.24
CA THR A 45 -6.70 5.01 13.83
C THR A 45 -6.15 5.21 12.43
N VAL A 46 -5.27 4.29 11.98
CA VAL A 46 -4.63 4.30 10.68
C VAL A 46 -4.59 2.88 10.13
N VAL A 47 -4.93 2.71 8.86
CA VAL A 47 -4.85 1.43 8.13
C VAL A 47 -4.15 1.64 6.79
N GLY A 48 -3.45 0.62 6.32
CA GLY A 48 -2.94 0.57 4.96
C GLY A 48 -4.06 0.34 3.96
N PHE A 49 -3.95 0.94 2.78
CA PHE A 49 -4.92 0.87 1.69
C PHE A 49 -4.19 0.64 0.36
N ASP A 50 -4.70 -0.30 -0.43
CA ASP A 50 -4.31 -0.49 -1.82
C ASP A 50 -5.47 -1.12 -2.62
N THR A 51 -5.42 -1.07 -3.96
CA THR A 51 -6.38 -1.76 -4.81
C THR A 51 -5.72 -2.46 -6.00
N GLU A 52 -6.35 -3.52 -6.50
CA GLU A 52 -5.84 -4.27 -7.65
C GLU A 52 -6.89 -4.52 -8.73
N THR A 53 -6.46 -4.43 -9.98
CA THR A 53 -7.29 -4.62 -11.19
C THR A 53 -6.67 -5.69 -12.08
N ARG A 54 -7.50 -6.49 -12.76
CA ARG A 54 -6.96 -7.34 -13.84
C ARG A 54 -6.38 -6.42 -14.94
N PRO A 55 -5.13 -6.62 -15.39
CA PRO A 55 -4.58 -5.81 -16.46
C PRO A 55 -5.31 -6.05 -17.79
N SER A 56 -5.41 -5.00 -18.59
CA SER A 56 -5.84 -5.09 -19.99
C SER A 56 -4.65 -4.80 -20.90
N PHE A 57 -4.44 -5.65 -21.89
CA PHE A 57 -3.44 -5.45 -22.95
C PHE A 57 -4.06 -4.79 -24.20
N ILE A 58 -5.34 -4.44 -24.15
CA ILE A 58 -6.07 -3.76 -25.22
C ILE A 58 -6.17 -2.27 -24.88
N ARG A 59 -5.66 -1.42 -25.78
CA ARG A 59 -5.66 0.03 -25.59
C ARG A 59 -7.09 0.57 -25.40
N GLY A 60 -7.31 1.31 -24.32
CA GLY A 60 -8.60 1.94 -24.01
C GLY A 60 -9.58 1.05 -23.24
N VAL A 61 -9.24 -0.22 -22.98
CA VAL A 61 -10.04 -1.10 -22.13
C VAL A 61 -9.45 -1.09 -20.72
N ALA A 62 -10.26 -0.74 -19.73
CA ALA A 62 -9.92 -0.82 -18.31
C ALA A 62 -10.86 -1.80 -17.59
N HIS A 63 -10.31 -2.61 -16.69
CA HIS A 63 -11.09 -3.49 -15.84
C HIS A 63 -11.48 -2.78 -14.55
N LYS A 64 -12.57 -3.22 -13.94
CA LYS A 64 -13.00 -2.71 -12.65
C LYS A 64 -12.05 -3.22 -11.56
N ILE A 65 -11.91 -2.47 -10.47
CA ILE A 65 -11.16 -2.92 -9.28
C ILE A 65 -11.72 -4.26 -8.81
N ALA A 66 -10.87 -5.28 -8.77
CA ALA A 66 -11.23 -6.64 -8.42
C ALA A 66 -10.97 -6.93 -6.94
N LEU A 67 -9.93 -6.31 -6.37
CA LEU A 67 -9.48 -6.53 -5.01
C LEU A 67 -9.24 -5.19 -4.31
N LEU A 68 -9.68 -5.10 -3.06
CA LEU A 68 -9.34 -4.02 -2.13
C LEU A 68 -8.54 -4.63 -0.99
N GLN A 69 -7.43 -3.99 -0.63
CA GLN A 69 -6.54 -4.42 0.42
C GLN A 69 -6.61 -3.40 1.55
N LEU A 70 -6.89 -3.89 2.75
CA LEU A 70 -6.81 -3.10 3.97
C LEU A 70 -5.92 -3.83 4.96
N SER A 71 -5.00 -3.12 5.61
CA SER A 71 -4.06 -3.74 6.54
C SER A 71 -3.96 -3.00 7.86
N THR A 72 -3.86 -3.76 8.94
CA THR A 72 -3.28 -3.31 10.21
C THR A 72 -1.79 -3.67 10.24
N ASN A 73 -1.13 -3.51 11.38
CA ASN A 73 0.26 -3.97 11.55
C ASN A 73 0.40 -5.50 11.49
N THR A 74 -0.65 -6.24 11.87
CA THR A 74 -0.61 -7.70 12.07
C THR A 74 -1.54 -8.48 11.14
N ASN A 75 -2.51 -7.83 10.50
CA ASN A 75 -3.50 -8.46 9.65
C ASN A 75 -3.62 -7.73 8.31
N ALA A 76 -3.78 -8.50 7.24
CA ALA A 76 -4.13 -8.00 5.91
C ALA A 76 -5.43 -8.65 5.44
N TYR A 77 -6.38 -7.81 5.03
CA TYR A 77 -7.71 -8.20 4.58
C TYR A 77 -7.83 -7.95 3.09
N LEU A 78 -8.10 -9.03 2.34
CA LEU A 78 -8.19 -9.03 0.89
C LEU A 78 -9.67 -9.14 0.48
N PHE A 79 -10.32 -7.99 0.31
CA PHE A 79 -11.72 -7.89 -0.09
C PHE A 79 -11.88 -8.20 -1.59
N ARG A 80 -12.45 -9.36 -1.91
CA ARG A 80 -12.72 -9.84 -3.28
C ARG A 80 -13.94 -9.12 -3.88
N LEU A 81 -13.78 -7.84 -4.23
CA LEU A 81 -14.84 -7.00 -4.77
C LEU A 81 -15.43 -7.51 -6.09
N ASN A 82 -14.68 -8.32 -6.85
CA ASN A 82 -15.19 -9.01 -8.03
C ASN A 82 -16.24 -10.09 -7.69
N LYS A 83 -16.18 -10.69 -6.50
CA LYS A 83 -17.10 -11.76 -6.05
C LYS A 83 -18.33 -11.21 -5.33
N MET A 84 -18.13 -10.27 -4.41
CA MET A 84 -19.19 -9.80 -3.51
C MET A 84 -19.69 -8.37 -3.81
N GLY A 85 -19.12 -7.70 -4.81
CA GLY A 85 -19.36 -6.27 -5.01
C GLY A 85 -18.67 -5.44 -3.93
N ILE A 86 -19.17 -4.23 -3.68
CA ILE A 86 -18.68 -3.35 -2.60
C ILE A 86 -19.78 -3.29 -1.55
N PRO A 87 -19.65 -3.94 -0.38
CA PRO A 87 -20.66 -3.91 0.69
C PRO A 87 -20.81 -2.54 1.37
N ASP A 88 -21.95 -2.32 2.05
CA ASP A 88 -22.27 -1.06 2.73
C ASP A 88 -21.23 -0.72 3.82
N CYS A 89 -20.85 -1.73 4.62
CA CYS A 89 -19.83 -1.56 5.67
C CYS A 89 -18.48 -1.09 5.12
N VAL A 90 -18.11 -1.51 3.91
CA VAL A 90 -16.87 -1.06 3.24
C VAL A 90 -17.03 0.39 2.78
N VAL A 91 -18.18 0.78 2.24
CA VAL A 91 -18.45 2.17 1.87
C VAL A 91 -18.41 3.09 3.07
N ASP A 92 -19.06 2.71 4.17
CA ASP A 92 -19.08 3.50 5.40
C ASP A 92 -17.67 3.66 5.97
N PHE A 93 -16.87 2.58 5.95
CA PHE A 93 -15.47 2.60 6.40
C PHE A 93 -14.59 3.54 5.55
N LEU A 94 -14.69 3.44 4.21
CA LEU A 94 -13.92 4.31 3.31
C LEU A 94 -14.40 5.77 3.37
N SER A 95 -15.63 6.02 3.81
CA SER A 95 -16.19 7.36 4.01
C SER A 95 -15.96 7.92 5.41
N ASN A 96 -15.37 7.16 6.34
CA ASN A 96 -15.16 7.59 7.72
C ASN A 96 -13.89 8.47 7.85
N PRO A 97 -14.00 9.77 8.20
CA PRO A 97 -12.84 10.65 8.33
C PRO A 97 -11.98 10.37 9.58
N ASN A 98 -12.51 9.64 10.57
CA ASN A 98 -11.81 9.36 11.83
C ASN A 98 -10.78 8.24 11.72
N ILE A 99 -10.79 7.50 10.61
CA ILE A 99 -9.83 6.44 10.32
C ILE A 99 -9.04 6.87 9.09
N ILE A 100 -7.73 6.99 9.27
CA ILE A 100 -6.82 7.32 8.18
C ILE A 100 -6.55 6.07 7.35
N LYS A 101 -6.76 6.17 6.04
CA LYS A 101 -6.40 5.16 5.04
C LYS A 101 -5.18 5.69 4.29
N VAL A 102 -4.06 5.00 4.41
CA VAL A 102 -2.80 5.43 3.80
C VAL A 102 -2.39 4.50 2.66
N GLY A 103 -2.02 5.09 1.52
CA GLY A 103 -1.73 4.37 0.28
C GLY A 103 -0.91 5.21 -0.69
N ILE A 104 -0.77 4.74 -1.92
CA ILE A 104 -0.02 5.41 -2.99
C ILE A 104 -0.88 5.50 -4.25
N SER A 105 -0.86 6.65 -4.92
CA SER A 105 -1.64 6.90 -6.15
C SER A 105 -3.16 6.77 -5.96
N ILE A 106 -3.66 7.11 -4.76
CA ILE A 106 -5.02 6.79 -4.30
C ILE A 106 -6.11 7.50 -5.14
N LYS A 107 -5.76 8.64 -5.75
CA LYS A 107 -6.72 9.43 -6.56
C LYS A 107 -7.32 8.63 -7.71
N ASP A 108 -6.51 7.79 -8.37
CA ASP A 108 -6.97 6.96 -9.49
C ASP A 108 -7.87 5.81 -9.00
N ASP A 109 -7.60 5.29 -7.81
CA ASP A 109 -8.42 4.26 -7.17
C ASP A 109 -9.82 4.79 -6.85
N PHE A 110 -9.95 6.01 -6.32
CA PHE A 110 -11.27 6.58 -6.02
C PHE A 110 -12.13 6.76 -7.26
N HIS A 111 -11.54 7.22 -8.35
CA HIS A 111 -12.27 7.37 -9.60
C HIS A 111 -12.81 6.00 -10.05
N SER A 112 -11.95 4.99 -9.99
CA SER A 112 -12.27 3.61 -10.36
C SER A 112 -13.30 2.98 -9.44
N MET A 113 -13.21 3.16 -8.12
CA MET A 113 -14.18 2.65 -7.14
C MET A 113 -15.53 3.37 -7.25
N SER A 114 -15.52 4.69 -7.40
CA SER A 114 -16.73 5.51 -7.50
C SER A 114 -17.57 5.16 -8.74
N SER A 115 -16.92 4.68 -9.80
CA SER A 115 -17.60 4.15 -10.99
C SER A 115 -18.40 2.88 -10.73
N ARG A 116 -18.01 2.08 -9.71
CA ARG A 116 -18.70 0.86 -9.29
C ARG A 116 -19.79 1.15 -8.27
N ARG A 117 -19.50 2.03 -7.31
CA ARG A 117 -20.40 2.41 -6.23
C ARG A 117 -20.06 3.81 -5.73
N LYS A 118 -21.04 4.72 -5.67
CA LYS A 118 -20.83 6.09 -5.18
C LYS A 118 -20.60 6.10 -3.68
N PHE A 119 -19.57 6.82 -3.23
CA PHE A 119 -19.30 7.14 -1.83
C PHE A 119 -18.46 8.41 -1.75
N ASN A 120 -18.39 9.01 -0.56
CA ASN A 120 -17.57 10.19 -0.32
C ASN A 120 -16.29 9.75 0.41
N ALA A 121 -15.22 9.50 -0.34
CA ALA A 121 -13.93 9.13 0.24
C ALA A 121 -13.47 10.19 1.26
N ALA A 122 -13.11 9.76 2.47
CA ALA A 122 -12.66 10.65 3.54
C ALA A 122 -11.54 10.00 4.36
N GLY A 123 -10.68 10.80 4.99
CA GLY A 123 -9.59 10.29 5.81
C GLY A 123 -8.54 9.52 5.00
N PHE A 124 -8.15 10.01 3.82
CA PHE A 124 -7.09 9.38 3.03
C PHE A 124 -5.83 10.24 3.00
N VAL A 125 -4.69 9.55 3.01
CA VAL A 125 -3.36 10.16 3.01
C VAL A 125 -2.54 9.59 1.86
N GLU A 126 -2.08 10.46 0.97
CA GLU A 126 -1.19 10.12 -0.15
C GLU A 126 0.28 10.12 0.32
N LEU A 127 0.90 8.94 0.36
CA LEU A 127 2.28 8.80 0.81
C LEU A 127 3.28 9.54 -0.07
N GLN A 128 3.02 9.62 -1.38
CA GLN A 128 3.91 10.33 -2.29
C GLN A 128 4.06 11.82 -1.96
N ASP A 129 3.00 12.41 -1.40
CA ASP A 129 2.98 13.81 -0.97
C ASP A 129 3.75 13.95 0.35
N LEU A 130 3.48 13.10 1.34
CA LEU A 130 4.18 13.14 2.64
C LEU A 130 5.69 12.89 2.53
N CYS A 131 6.09 11.88 1.75
CA CYS A 131 7.49 11.62 1.45
C CYS A 131 8.12 12.79 0.67
N GLY A 132 7.36 13.38 -0.27
CA GLY A 132 7.77 14.56 -1.03
C GLY A 132 8.06 15.78 -0.16
N GLU A 133 7.21 16.05 0.83
CA GLU A 133 7.41 17.14 1.81
C GLU A 133 8.70 16.98 2.62
N MET A 134 9.11 15.74 2.90
CA MET A 134 10.39 15.48 3.57
C MET A 134 11.58 15.75 2.66
N GLY A 135 11.38 15.71 1.33
CA GLY A 135 12.43 15.82 0.31
C GLY A 135 12.75 14.50 -0.40
N ILE A 136 11.97 13.44 -0.19
CA ILE A 136 12.10 12.16 -0.91
C ILE A 136 11.43 12.30 -2.27
N GLU A 137 12.16 12.00 -3.34
CA GLU A 137 11.69 12.13 -4.72
C GLU A 137 11.17 10.80 -5.30
N GLU A 138 11.31 9.70 -4.55
CA GLU A 138 10.75 8.42 -4.96
C GLU A 138 9.23 8.41 -4.89
N LYS A 139 8.60 7.82 -5.91
CA LYS A 139 7.14 7.76 -6.05
C LYS A 139 6.57 6.35 -6.03
N GLY A 140 7.39 5.34 -6.36
CA GLY A 140 6.94 3.95 -6.37
C GLY A 140 7.11 3.28 -5.00
N LEU A 141 6.12 2.49 -4.58
CA LEU A 141 6.10 1.80 -3.29
C LEU A 141 7.41 1.04 -3.00
N GLN A 142 7.81 0.13 -3.90
CA GLN A 142 9.06 -0.65 -3.74
C GLN A 142 10.29 0.25 -3.52
N LYS A 143 10.37 1.39 -4.20
CA LYS A 143 11.51 2.29 -4.09
C LYS A 143 11.50 3.06 -2.78
N MET A 144 10.35 3.63 -2.41
CA MET A 144 10.19 4.30 -1.11
C MET A 144 10.45 3.33 0.04
N TYR A 145 9.91 2.10 -0.04
CA TYR A 145 10.12 1.08 0.97
C TYR A 145 11.60 0.68 1.07
N CYS A 146 12.28 0.46 -0.05
CA CYS A 146 13.71 0.15 -0.06
C CYS A 146 14.58 1.28 0.48
N LEU A 147 14.22 2.53 0.18
CA LEU A 147 14.92 3.72 0.65
C LEU A 147 14.82 3.85 2.18
N LEU A 148 13.66 3.53 2.76
CA LEU A 148 13.39 3.69 4.20
C LEU A 148 13.79 2.47 5.05
N PHE A 149 13.66 1.25 4.51
CA PHE A 149 13.82 0.02 5.28
C PHE A 149 14.96 -0.88 4.78
N ASN A 150 15.64 -0.51 3.69
CA ASN A 150 16.74 -1.29 3.11
C ASN A 150 16.32 -2.73 2.70
N GLU A 151 15.04 -2.91 2.39
CA GLU A 151 14.39 -4.17 2.00
C GLU A 151 13.67 -3.99 0.64
N ARG A 152 13.51 -5.07 -0.13
CA ARG A 152 12.78 -5.01 -1.41
C ARG A 152 11.41 -5.69 -1.35
N ILE A 153 10.40 -5.02 -1.88
CA ILE A 153 9.10 -5.60 -2.20
C ILE A 153 9.19 -6.33 -3.55
N SER A 154 8.54 -7.49 -3.69
CA SER A 154 8.48 -8.19 -4.99
C SER A 154 7.39 -7.58 -5.86
N LYS A 155 7.63 -7.44 -7.17
CA LYS A 155 6.65 -6.93 -8.16
C LYS A 155 5.99 -8.01 -9.02
N ASN A 156 6.23 -9.28 -8.70
CA ASN A 156 5.91 -10.38 -9.60
C ASN A 156 4.41 -10.58 -9.85
N GLN A 157 3.54 -10.01 -9.01
CA GLN A 157 2.08 -10.14 -9.13
C GLN A 157 1.38 -8.86 -9.56
N GLN A 158 2.12 -7.78 -9.86
CA GLN A 158 1.55 -6.49 -10.25
C GLN A 158 0.65 -6.59 -11.50
N LEU A 159 0.96 -7.51 -12.42
CA LEU A 159 0.19 -7.75 -13.65
C LEU A 159 -0.58 -9.08 -13.59
N SER A 160 -0.97 -9.53 -12.40
CA SER A 160 -1.71 -10.78 -12.24
C SER A 160 -3.19 -10.64 -12.58
N ASN A 161 -3.81 -11.78 -12.89
CA ASN A 161 -5.27 -11.84 -13.00
C ASN A 161 -5.89 -11.85 -11.60
N TRP A 162 -6.28 -10.68 -11.11
CA TRP A 162 -6.94 -10.50 -9.81
C TRP A 162 -8.40 -10.93 -9.79
N GLU A 163 -8.99 -11.29 -10.93
CA GLU A 163 -10.35 -11.83 -11.04
C GLU A 163 -10.41 -13.37 -10.92
N ILE A 164 -9.27 -14.05 -10.73
CA ILE A 164 -9.21 -15.51 -10.59
C ILE A 164 -10.07 -16.03 -9.43
N ASP A 165 -10.63 -17.24 -9.57
CA ASP A 165 -11.54 -17.81 -8.58
C ASP A 165 -10.91 -17.94 -7.19
N SER A 166 -9.64 -18.36 -7.13
CA SER A 166 -8.88 -18.49 -5.88
C SER A 166 -7.52 -17.83 -6.03
N LEU A 167 -7.17 -16.93 -5.11
CA LEU A 167 -5.85 -16.30 -5.10
C LEU A 167 -4.78 -17.32 -4.71
N THR A 168 -3.67 -17.33 -5.44
CA THR A 168 -2.48 -18.09 -5.04
C THR A 168 -1.82 -17.46 -3.82
N GLU A 169 -1.03 -18.24 -3.08
CA GLU A 169 -0.28 -17.70 -1.94
C GLU A 169 0.63 -16.52 -2.33
N SER A 170 1.22 -16.58 -3.53
CA SER A 170 2.05 -15.48 -4.03
C SER A 170 1.25 -14.18 -4.27
N GLN A 171 0.01 -14.28 -4.75
CA GLN A 171 -0.88 -13.13 -4.93
C GLN A 171 -1.35 -12.59 -3.57
N ARG A 172 -1.69 -13.47 -2.64
CA ARG A 172 -2.09 -13.10 -1.28
C ARG A 172 -0.99 -12.32 -0.57
N GLN A 173 0.24 -12.84 -0.59
CA GLN A 173 1.41 -12.18 -0.02
C GLN A 173 1.72 -10.84 -0.67
N TYR A 174 1.68 -10.77 -2.00
CA TYR A 174 1.90 -9.51 -2.71
C TYR A 174 0.86 -8.45 -2.30
N ALA A 175 -0.43 -8.78 -2.37
CA ALA A 175 -1.51 -7.86 -2.04
C ALA A 175 -1.46 -7.43 -0.56
N ALA A 176 -1.13 -8.34 0.35
CA ALA A 176 -0.94 -8.01 1.76
C ALA A 176 0.19 -7.00 1.97
N ILE A 177 1.34 -7.22 1.30
CA ILE A 177 2.50 -6.33 1.39
C ILE A 177 2.18 -4.93 0.87
N ASP A 178 1.42 -4.77 -0.22
CA ASP A 178 1.21 -3.45 -0.82
C ASP A 178 0.45 -2.48 0.12
N ALA A 179 -0.60 -2.95 0.79
CA ALA A 179 -1.29 -2.15 1.81
C ALA A 179 -0.44 -2.00 3.10
N TRP A 180 0.15 -3.09 3.59
CA TRP A 180 0.91 -3.08 4.84
C TRP A 180 2.18 -2.22 4.76
N ALA A 181 2.88 -2.26 3.65
CA ALA A 181 4.06 -1.44 3.42
C ALA A 181 3.71 0.05 3.43
N CYS A 182 2.54 0.44 2.91
CA CYS A 182 2.06 1.82 3.01
C CYS A 182 1.87 2.23 4.47
N LEU A 183 1.24 1.39 5.30
CA LEU A 183 1.08 1.64 6.73
C LEU A 183 2.42 1.78 7.45
N ARG A 184 3.37 0.89 7.16
CA ARG A 184 4.72 0.94 7.75
C ARG A 184 5.48 2.20 7.37
N ILE A 185 5.45 2.59 6.09
CA ILE A 185 6.04 3.84 5.63
C ILE A 185 5.44 5.01 6.41
N PHE A 186 4.11 5.08 6.49
CA PHE A 186 3.41 6.15 7.20
C PHE A 186 3.86 6.29 8.66
N HIS A 187 3.89 5.19 9.41
CA HIS A 187 4.33 5.22 10.80
C HIS A 187 5.78 5.70 10.93
N TYR A 188 6.68 5.15 10.11
CA TYR A 188 8.10 5.49 10.16
C TYR A 188 8.35 6.96 9.82
N ILE A 189 7.76 7.47 8.73
CA ILE A 189 7.95 8.88 8.35
C ILE A 189 7.28 9.84 9.32
N SER A 190 6.16 9.44 9.94
CA SER A 190 5.47 10.25 10.95
C SER A 190 6.32 10.40 12.21
N GLU A 191 6.96 9.32 12.65
CA GLU A 191 7.92 9.34 13.75
C GLU A 191 9.11 10.25 13.43
N LEU A 192 9.73 10.10 12.26
CA LEU A 192 10.84 10.96 11.83
C LEU A 192 10.46 12.44 11.77
N LYS A 193 9.28 12.77 11.25
CA LYS A 193 8.77 14.15 11.21
C LYS A 193 8.49 14.69 12.62
N GLN A 194 8.04 13.86 13.54
CA GLN A 194 7.78 14.26 14.92
C GLN A 194 9.07 14.52 15.71
N THR A 195 10.06 13.65 15.57
CA THR A 195 11.33 13.76 16.32
C THR A 195 12.31 14.74 15.69
N GLY A 196 12.21 14.96 14.37
CA GLY A 196 13.18 15.74 13.61
C GLY A 196 14.52 15.03 13.45
N GLU A 197 14.62 13.74 13.78
CA GLU A 197 15.86 12.98 13.79
C GLU A 197 16.27 12.45 12.41
N TYR A 198 16.00 13.19 11.34
CA TYR A 198 16.39 12.82 9.98
C TYR A 198 17.00 13.98 9.20
N ARG A 199 17.80 13.64 8.20
CA ARG A 199 18.31 14.58 7.19
C ARG A 199 18.22 13.95 5.82
N ILE A 200 17.64 14.67 4.87
CA ILE A 200 17.66 14.27 3.47
C ILE A 200 19.00 14.63 2.84
N ILE A 201 19.62 13.65 2.19
CA ILE A 201 20.84 13.82 1.40
C ILE A 201 20.48 13.78 -0.07
N ARG A 202 20.87 14.84 -0.80
CA ARG A 202 20.77 14.91 -2.26
C ARG A 202 21.92 14.14 -2.90
N LYS A 203 21.95 12.83 -2.72
CA LYS A 203 22.90 11.89 -3.30
C LYS A 203 22.20 10.56 -3.54
N TYR A 204 22.64 9.82 -4.56
CA TYR A 204 22.21 8.44 -4.75
C TYR A 204 22.75 7.59 -3.59
N ALA A 205 21.95 6.66 -3.06
CA ALA A 205 22.30 5.81 -1.91
C ALA A 205 23.65 5.06 -2.03
N GLU A 206 24.16 4.88 -3.26
CA GLU A 206 25.44 4.22 -3.54
C GLU A 206 26.65 5.02 -3.01
N GLU A 207 26.53 6.35 -2.85
CA GLU A 207 27.61 7.21 -2.34
C GLU A 207 27.70 7.27 -0.80
N CYS A 208 26.68 6.79 -0.08
CA CYS A 208 26.68 6.78 1.39
C CYS A 208 27.37 5.53 1.98
N ASN A 209 27.55 4.47 1.18
CA ASN A 209 28.15 3.21 1.64
C ASN A 209 29.66 3.11 1.41
N THR A 210 30.31 4.16 0.90
CA THR A 210 31.75 4.15 0.59
C THR A 210 32.65 4.71 1.69
N GLU A 211 32.11 5.14 2.84
CA GLU A 211 32.90 5.76 3.92
C GLU A 211 33.25 4.83 5.11
N GLU A 212 32.92 3.53 5.05
CA GLU A 212 33.32 2.54 6.10
C GLU A 212 34.19 1.38 5.56
N ARG A 213 35.22 1.67 4.76
CA ARG A 213 36.28 0.70 4.44
C ARG A 213 37.67 1.21 4.75
#